data_AF-S7SV34-F1
#
_entry.id   AF-S7SV34-F1
#
_cell.length_a   1.000
_cell.length_b   1.000
_cell.length_c   1.000
_cell.angle_alpha   90.00
_cell.angle_beta   90.00
_cell.angle_gamma   90.00
#
_symmetry.space_group_name_H-M   'P 1'
#
loop_
_entity.id
_entity.type
_entity.pdbx_description
1 polymer ?
#
loop_
_entity_poly.entity_id
_entity_poly.type
_entity_poly.pdbx_seq_one_letter_code
_entity_poly.pdbx_strand_id
1 'polypeptide(L)'
;MVVSKRKLELQLGCGPCFSLVFERVAHRLAGGGSGGAEQLMAGDVICYDFQGDGRFDHSTIVVAKDQNGMPLVNAHTTNSRMRYWSYEDSSAYTPNIRYKFFHIIDRK
;
A
#
# COMPACT_ATOMS: atom_id res chain seq x y z
N MET A 1 -26.58 1.28 -8.46
CA MET A 1 -25.60 0.40 -7.79
C MET A 1 -25.36 0.94 -6.39
N VAL A 2 -25.87 0.26 -5.37
CA VAL A 2 -25.85 0.73 -3.98
C VAL A 2 -24.45 0.49 -3.39
N VAL A 3 -23.67 1.55 -3.19
CA VAL A 3 -22.40 1.45 -2.44
C VAL A 3 -22.75 1.39 -0.96
N SER A 4 -22.85 0.18 -0.43
CA SER A 4 -23.10 -0.09 0.98
C SER A 4 -21.93 0.43 1.82
N LYS A 5 -22.14 1.55 2.53
CA LYS A 5 -21.25 2.03 3.59
C LYS A 5 -21.33 1.07 4.76
N ARG A 6 -20.41 0.10 4.87
CA ARG A 6 -20.25 -0.69 6.09
C ARG A 6 -19.12 -0.09 6.93
N LYS A 7 -19.54 0.62 7.97
CA LYS A 7 -18.72 1.03 9.11
C LYS A 7 -18.28 -0.26 9.83
N LEU A 8 -17.00 -0.61 9.76
CA LEU A 8 -16.42 -1.62 10.65
C LEU A 8 -15.95 -0.88 11.90
N GLU A 9 -16.73 -0.94 12.97
CA GLU A 9 -16.29 -0.56 14.32
C GLU A 9 -15.85 -1.84 15.03
N LEU A 10 -14.53 -2.02 15.21
CA LEU A 10 -14.00 -2.95 16.19
C LEU A 10 -13.78 -2.16 17.48
N GLN A 11 -14.67 -2.32 18.46
CA GLN A 11 -14.44 -1.86 19.83
C GLN A 11 -13.48 -2.83 20.51
N LEU A 12 -12.23 -2.39 20.72
CA LEU A 12 -11.38 -2.94 21.75
C LEU A 12 -11.01 -1.79 22.69
N GLY A 13 -11.29 -2.02 23.97
CA GLY A 13 -11.21 -1.02 25.03
C GLY A 13 -9.81 -0.51 25.30
N CYS A 14 -9.81 0.68 25.91
CA CYS A 14 -8.70 1.36 26.60
C CYS A 14 -7.53 1.90 25.76
N GLY A 15 -7.42 3.24 25.77
CA GLY A 15 -6.23 4.02 25.37
C GLY A 15 -6.35 4.66 23.99
N PRO A 16 -5.65 5.79 23.71
CA PRO A 16 -5.63 6.38 22.38
C PRO A 16 -4.94 5.42 21.41
N CYS A 17 -5.75 4.52 20.86
CA CYS A 17 -5.36 3.57 19.86
C CYS A 17 -5.01 4.38 18.63
N PHE A 18 -3.72 4.49 18.32
CA PHE A 18 -3.20 4.99 17.05
C PHE A 18 -3.53 3.94 15.96
N SER A 19 -4.82 3.61 15.82
CA SER A 19 -5.34 2.77 14.77
C SER A 19 -5.25 3.61 13.51
N LEU A 20 -4.36 3.20 12.59
CA LEU A 20 -4.04 3.85 11.34
C LEU A 20 -5.24 4.65 10.80
N VAL A 21 -5.18 5.97 10.97
CA VAL A 21 -6.07 6.95 10.32
C VAL A 21 -5.73 7.04 8.82
N PHE A 22 -5.08 6.01 8.23
CA PHE A 22 -4.75 5.97 6.82
C PHE A 22 -5.99 5.75 5.96
N GLU A 23 -6.97 4.96 6.38
CA GLU A 23 -8.10 4.62 5.50
C GLU A 23 -9.06 5.80 5.24
N ARG A 24 -9.15 6.79 6.15
CA ARG A 24 -9.96 8.01 5.92
C ARG A 24 -9.21 9.11 5.16
N VAL A 25 -7.89 9.04 5.14
CA VAL A 25 -6.96 10.03 4.58
C VAL A 25 -6.38 9.54 3.25
N ALA A 26 -6.45 8.25 2.94
CA ALA A 26 -5.94 7.70 1.69
C ALA A 26 -7.06 7.48 0.66
N HIS A 27 -6.80 7.88 -0.58
CA HIS A 27 -7.64 7.54 -1.73
C HIS A 27 -7.07 6.32 -2.45
N ARG A 28 -7.88 5.28 -2.66
CA ARG A 28 -7.45 4.10 -3.42
C ARG A 28 -7.24 4.50 -4.88
N LEU A 29 -6.04 4.28 -5.39
CA LEU A 29 -5.79 4.33 -6.83
C LEU A 29 -6.28 3.01 -7.44
N ALA A 30 -7.02 3.08 -8.55
CA ALA A 30 -7.55 1.90 -9.24
C ALA A 30 -6.40 1.12 -9.91
N GLY A 31 -5.71 0.27 -9.14
CA GLY A 31 -4.62 -0.58 -9.63
C GLY A 31 -4.91 -2.04 -9.32
N GLY A 32 -5.41 -2.78 -10.32
CA GLY A 32 -5.57 -4.24 -10.27
C GLY A 32 -4.43 -5.01 -10.96
N GLY A 33 -3.36 -4.32 -11.36
CA GLY A 33 -2.21 -4.83 -12.09
C GLY A 33 -1.17 -3.73 -12.31
N SER A 34 -0.04 -4.08 -12.95
CA SER A 34 1.16 -3.24 -13.08
C SER A 34 0.93 -1.84 -13.67
N GLY A 35 -0.12 -1.65 -14.49
CA GLY A 35 -0.45 -0.38 -15.16
C GLY A 35 -1.09 0.71 -14.27
N GLY A 36 -0.82 0.68 -12.97
CA GLY A 36 -1.13 1.79 -12.07
C GLY A 36 0.06 2.21 -11.21
N ALA A 37 1.16 1.46 -11.25
CA ALA A 37 2.32 1.73 -10.41
C ALA A 37 3.06 3.00 -10.86
N GLU A 38 3.09 3.25 -12.16
CA GLU A 38 3.68 4.46 -12.77
C GLU A 38 2.98 5.76 -12.33
N GLN A 39 1.73 5.68 -11.83
CA GLN A 39 0.99 6.84 -11.34
C GLN A 39 1.34 7.20 -9.89
N LEU A 40 2.01 6.29 -9.17
CA LEU A 40 2.41 6.52 -7.78
C LEU A 40 3.41 7.67 -7.68
N MET A 41 3.28 8.46 -6.63
CA MET A 41 4.16 9.58 -6.30
C MET A 41 4.87 9.34 -4.97
N ALA A 42 5.95 10.07 -4.72
CA ALA A 42 6.62 10.02 -3.43
C ALA A 42 5.63 10.38 -2.30
N GLY A 43 5.59 9.56 -1.25
CA GLY A 43 4.60 9.64 -0.17
C GLY A 43 3.45 8.65 -0.30
N ASP A 44 3.22 8.08 -1.48
CA ASP A 44 2.18 7.06 -1.66
C ASP A 44 2.55 5.73 -0.99
N VAL A 45 1.55 4.93 -0.68
CA VAL A 45 1.70 3.66 0.01
C VAL A 45 1.31 2.51 -0.90
N ILE A 46 2.13 1.46 -0.90
CA ILE A 46 1.85 0.19 -1.56
C ILE A 46 1.64 -0.86 -0.48
N CYS A 47 0.51 -1.56 -0.53
CA CYS A 47 0.25 -2.74 0.29
C CYS A 47 0.36 -4.00 -0.57
N TYR A 48 1.06 -5.01 -0.04
CA TYR A 48 1.29 -6.30 -0.67
C TYR A 48 0.54 -7.38 0.09
N ASP A 49 -0.24 -8.16 -0.63
CA ASP A 49 -0.83 -9.41 -0.19
C ASP A 49 -0.05 -10.50 -0.91
N PHE A 50 0.92 -11.11 -0.22
CA PHE A 50 1.84 -12.06 -0.83
C PHE A 50 1.14 -13.34 -1.20
N GLN A 51 0.10 -13.75 -0.46
CA GLN A 51 -0.61 -15.00 -0.71
C GLN A 51 -1.78 -14.86 -1.69
N GLY A 52 -2.25 -13.64 -1.90
CA GLY A 52 -3.44 -13.34 -2.69
C GLY A 52 -4.75 -13.71 -1.97
N ASP A 53 -4.74 -13.80 -0.65
CA ASP A 53 -5.89 -14.25 0.17
C ASP A 53 -6.80 -13.10 0.63
N GLY A 54 -6.45 -11.87 0.28
CA GLY A 54 -7.16 -10.64 0.64
C GLY A 54 -6.61 -9.93 1.87
N ARG A 55 -5.64 -10.52 2.58
CA ARG A 55 -4.93 -9.90 3.70
C ARG A 55 -3.62 -9.28 3.22
N PHE A 56 -3.38 -8.02 3.60
CA PHE A 56 -2.08 -7.40 3.33
C PHE A 56 -1.04 -7.87 4.35
N ASP A 57 0.00 -8.51 3.85
CA ASP A 57 1.13 -9.01 4.62
C ASP A 57 2.19 -7.94 4.85
N HIS A 58 2.35 -7.01 3.89
CA HIS A 58 3.43 -6.05 3.90
C HIS A 58 3.01 -4.70 3.35
N SER A 59 3.70 -3.63 3.75
CA SER A 59 3.45 -2.27 3.26
C SER A 59 4.75 -1.50 3.10
N THR A 60 4.80 -0.67 2.07
CA THR A 60 5.94 0.19 1.75
C THR A 60 5.48 1.59 1.42
N ILE A 61 6.42 2.55 1.51
CA ILE A 61 6.21 3.92 1.09
C ILE A 61 7.07 4.21 -0.14
N VAL A 62 6.47 4.86 -1.14
CA VAL A 62 7.14 5.33 -2.34
C VAL A 62 7.98 6.55 -1.96
N VAL A 63 9.25 6.53 -2.32
CA VAL A 63 10.21 7.60 -1.96
C VAL A 63 10.78 8.31 -3.18
N ALA A 64 10.82 7.65 -4.34
CA ALA A 64 11.37 8.19 -5.56
C ALA A 64 10.81 7.43 -6.79
N LYS A 65 11.22 7.85 -7.98
CA LYS A 65 11.06 7.11 -9.22
C LYS A 65 12.43 6.82 -9.85
N ASP A 66 12.54 5.71 -10.56
CA ASP A 66 13.71 5.38 -11.37
C ASP A 66 13.70 6.15 -12.70
N GLN A 67 14.70 5.88 -13.55
CA GLN A 67 14.85 6.52 -14.86
C GLN A 67 13.70 6.21 -15.84
N ASN A 68 12.98 5.11 -15.61
CA ASN A 68 11.84 4.68 -16.42
C ASN A 68 10.51 5.21 -15.87
N GLY A 69 10.53 6.02 -14.81
CA GLY A 69 9.34 6.55 -14.17
C GLY A 69 8.62 5.57 -13.24
N MET A 70 9.25 4.45 -12.90
CA MET A 70 8.69 3.43 -12.02
C MET A 70 9.05 3.73 -10.55
N PRO A 71 8.14 3.44 -9.60
CA PRO A 71 8.35 3.82 -8.21
C PRO A 71 9.44 3.00 -7.53
N LEU A 72 10.18 3.68 -6.66
CA LEU A 72 11.14 3.12 -5.73
C LEU A 72 10.60 3.26 -4.32
N VAL A 73 10.72 2.20 -3.53
CA VAL A 73 10.08 2.08 -2.22
C VAL A 73 11.09 1.84 -1.11
N ASN A 74 10.69 2.24 0.10
CA ASN A 74 11.36 1.86 1.33
C ASN A 74 10.46 0.97 2.19
N ALA A 75 11.07 0.02 2.90
CA ALA A 75 10.40 -0.89 3.82
C ALA A 75 11.18 -1.06 5.13
N HIS A 76 10.47 -1.40 6.21
CA HIS A 76 11.08 -1.53 7.54
C HIS A 76 11.57 -2.96 7.87
N THR A 77 10.91 -4.00 7.39
CA THR A 77 11.14 -5.40 7.82
C THR A 77 12.56 -5.88 7.53
N THR A 78 13.02 -5.66 6.30
CA THR A 78 14.41 -5.75 5.92
C THR A 78 14.80 -4.35 5.48
N ASN A 79 16.02 -3.89 5.82
CA ASN A 79 16.52 -2.57 5.44
C ASN A 79 16.54 -2.44 3.90
N SER A 80 15.39 -2.10 3.35
CA SER A 80 15.09 -2.03 1.92
C SER A 80 14.96 -0.57 1.62
N ARG A 81 15.97 -0.02 0.95
CA ARG A 81 16.05 1.39 0.58
C ARG A 81 16.11 1.50 -0.93
N MET A 82 15.23 2.33 -1.50
CA MET A 82 15.13 2.56 -2.95
C MET A 82 15.01 1.25 -3.74
N ARG A 83 14.21 0.30 -3.23
CA ARG A 83 13.95 -0.97 -3.91
C ARG A 83 12.90 -0.81 -4.98
N TYR A 84 12.96 -1.61 -6.03
CA TYR A 84 11.93 -1.62 -7.05
C TYR A 84 10.58 -2.08 -6.46
N TRP A 85 9.50 -1.38 -6.81
CA TRP A 85 8.19 -1.53 -6.17
C TRP A 85 7.55 -2.92 -6.30
N SER A 86 7.83 -3.66 -7.39
CA SER A 86 7.15 -4.94 -7.66
C SER A 86 7.52 -6.03 -6.65
N TYR A 87 8.63 -5.87 -5.93
CA TYR A 87 9.07 -6.82 -4.91
C TYR A 87 9.29 -8.26 -5.45
N GLU A 88 9.39 -8.42 -6.77
CA GLU A 88 9.60 -9.71 -7.46
C GLU A 88 10.95 -10.37 -7.11
N ASP A 89 11.91 -9.56 -6.70
CA ASP A 89 13.24 -9.96 -6.28
C ASP A 89 13.32 -10.34 -4.77
N SER A 90 12.19 -10.33 -4.07
CA SER A 90 12.12 -10.61 -2.63
C SER A 90 11.85 -12.09 -2.34
N SER A 91 12.41 -12.60 -1.25
CA SER A 91 12.10 -13.97 -0.76
C SER A 91 10.65 -14.17 -0.34
N ALA A 92 9.91 -13.07 -0.12
CA ALA A 92 8.49 -13.09 0.20
C ALA A 92 7.58 -13.06 -1.04
N TYR A 93 8.15 -12.93 -2.24
CA TYR A 93 7.37 -12.91 -3.48
C TYR A 93 6.66 -14.25 -3.71
N THR A 94 5.41 -14.17 -4.17
CA THR A 94 4.71 -15.32 -4.75
C THR A 94 4.03 -14.90 -6.07
N PRO A 95 3.77 -15.85 -6.98
CA PRO A 95 3.02 -15.58 -8.21
C PRO A 95 1.60 -15.03 -7.99
N ASN A 96 1.02 -15.25 -6.80
CA ASN A 96 -0.33 -14.82 -6.44
C ASN A 96 -0.38 -13.42 -5.83
N ILE A 97 0.78 -12.75 -5.72
CA ILE A 97 0.88 -11.46 -5.06
C ILE A 97 -0.14 -10.45 -5.62
N ARG A 98 -0.84 -9.77 -4.72
CA ARG A 98 -1.76 -8.67 -5.05
C ARG A 98 -1.24 -7.37 -4.47
N TYR A 99 -1.44 -6.31 -5.23
CA TYR A 99 -1.04 -4.96 -4.85
C TYR A 99 -2.26 -4.10 -4.59
N LYS A 100 -2.16 -3.20 -3.62
CA LYS A 100 -3.06 -2.04 -3.50
C LYS A 100 -2.26 -0.76 -3.38
N PHE A 101 -2.69 0.22 -4.14
CA PHE A 101 -2.08 1.54 -4.24
C PHE A 101 -2.94 2.58 -3.53
N PHE A 102 -2.30 3.40 -2.70
CA PHE A 102 -2.95 4.41 -1.89
C PHE A 102 -2.23 5.75 -2.04
N HIS A 103 -2.99 6.78 -2.43
CA HIS A 103 -2.51 8.15 -2.40
C HIS A 103 -2.93 8.81 -1.08
N ILE A 104 -1.97 9.30 -0.30
CA ILE A 104 -2.27 10.01 0.95
C ILE A 104 -2.66 11.44 0.58
N ILE A 105 -3.93 11.80 0.82
CA ILE A 105 -4.38 13.18 0.62
C ILE A 105 -4.24 13.94 1.93
N ASP A 106 -3.60 15.10 1.91
CA ASP A 106 -3.64 16.01 3.05
C ASP A 106 -5.02 16.65 3.16
N ARG A 107 -5.64 16.58 4.34
CA ARG A 107 -6.88 17.31 4.63
C ARG A 107 -6.52 18.51 5.49
N LYS A 108 -6.61 19.70 4.89
CA LYS A 108 -6.55 20.98 5.59
C LYS A 108 -7.79 21.23 6.44
#